data_AF-A0A7K3H7L2-F1
#
_entry.id   AF-A0A7K3H7L2-F1
#
_cell.length_a   1.000
_cell.length_b   1.000
_cell.length_c   1.000
_cell.angle_alpha   90.00
_cell.angle_beta   90.00
_cell.angle_gamma   90.00
#
_symmetry.space_group_name_H-M   'P 1'
#
loop_
_entity.id
_entity.type
_entity.pdbx_description
1 polymer ?
#
loop_
_entity_poly.entity_id
_entity_poly.type
_entity_poly.pdbx_seq_one_letter_code
_entity_poly.pdbx_strand_id
1 'polypeptide(L)' 'MSAATTGHARTTAPAEQPVPDLLYSEAEEDLRSAVRSLLTDRCGPAAVLARIETGRPYDPDLWTALGAGMGAAGLLVP' A
#
# COMPACT_ATOMS: atom_id res chain seq x y z
N MET A 1 62.38 10.15 18.54
CA MET A 1 61.84 10.11 17.17
C MET A 1 60.32 10.03 17.26
N SER A 2 59.67 11.19 17.16
CA SER A 2 58.22 11.34 16.97
C SER A 2 57.87 11.20 15.49
N ALA A 3 56.78 10.49 15.19
CA ALA A 3 55.79 10.81 14.14
C ALA A 3 54.67 9.77 14.27
N ALA A 4 53.56 10.15 14.92
CA ALA A 4 52.32 10.56 14.28
C ALA A 4 51.47 9.35 13.83
N THR A 5 50.47 9.00 14.66
CA THR A 5 49.22 8.49 14.13
C THR A 5 48.12 9.36 14.69
N THR A 6 47.74 10.29 13.83
CA THR A 6 46.62 11.20 13.89
C THR A 6 45.38 10.54 14.47
N GLY A 7 44.87 11.12 15.56
CA GLY A 7 43.51 10.89 16.02
C GLY A 7 42.54 11.27 14.90
N HIS A 8 41.88 10.28 14.33
CA HIS A 8 40.64 10.55 13.61
C HIS A 8 39.55 10.61 14.67
N ALA A 9 39.12 11.84 14.96
CA ALA A 9 37.89 12.09 15.66
C ALA A 9 36.82 11.14 15.12
N ARG A 10 36.09 10.46 16.01
CA ARG A 10 34.86 9.75 15.67
C ARG A 10 33.91 10.78 15.10
N THR A 11 33.96 10.98 13.79
CA THR A 11 32.85 11.54 13.02
C THR A 11 31.70 10.58 13.26
N THR A 12 30.73 11.01 14.06
CA THR A 12 29.42 10.38 14.13
C THR A 12 28.87 10.36 12.71
N ALA A 13 28.89 9.20 12.08
CA ALA A 13 28.20 8.97 10.82
C ALA A 13 26.70 9.28 11.03
N PRO A 14 26.01 9.88 10.04
CA PRO A 14 24.56 9.96 10.08
C PRO A 14 24.02 8.53 10.23
N ALA A 15 23.03 8.34 11.11
CA ALA A 15 22.41 7.04 11.34
C ALA A 15 22.04 6.41 9.98
N GLU A 16 22.56 5.22 9.69
CA GLU A 16 22.19 4.41 8.54
C GLU A 16 20.66 4.28 8.57
N GLN A 17 19.97 5.03 7.71
CA GLN A 17 18.53 4.89 7.59
C GLN A 17 18.31 3.51 6.99
N PRO A 18 17.59 2.59 7.67
CA PRO A 18 17.34 1.27 7.11
C PRO A 18 16.67 1.45 5.74
N VAL A 19 17.18 0.76 4.73
CA VAL A 19 16.56 0.74 3.41
C VAL A 19 15.12 0.25 3.61
N PRO A 20 14.09 1.00 3.14
CA PRO A 20 12.71 0.59 3.33
C PRO A 20 12.47 -0.79 2.74
N ASP A 21 11.81 -1.66 3.50
CA ASP A 21 11.29 -2.89 2.95
C ASP A 21 10.18 -2.54 1.95
N LEU A 22 10.35 -2.99 0.71
CA LEU A 22 9.42 -2.72 -0.40
C LEU A 22 8.42 -3.87 -0.60
N LEU A 23 8.51 -4.91 0.22
CA LEU A 23 7.56 -6.00 0.23
C LEU A 23 6.32 -5.61 1.03
N TYR A 24 5.18 -6.16 0.61
CA TYR A 24 3.96 -6.06 1.41
C TYR A 24 4.12 -6.89 2.68
N SER A 25 3.68 -6.29 3.79
CA SER A 25 3.41 -7.02 5.02
C SER A 25 2.30 -8.05 4.83
N GLU A 26 2.22 -9.01 5.74
CA GLU A 26 1.15 -10.03 5.75
C GLU A 26 -0.25 -9.39 5.76
N ALA A 27 -0.45 -8.35 6.56
CA ALA A 27 -1.73 -7.65 6.64
C ALA A 27 -2.11 -6.95 5.32
N GLU A 28 -1.13 -6.38 4.60
CA GLU A 28 -1.35 -5.77 3.29
C GLU A 28 -1.66 -6.83 2.23
N GLU A 29 -1.01 -7.99 2.30
CA GLU A 29 -1.27 -9.12 1.42
C GLU A 29 -2.70 -9.67 1.62
N ASP A 30 -3.13 -9.84 2.87
CA ASP A 30 -4.48 -10.27 3.23
C ASP A 30 -5.54 -9.28 2.74
N LEU A 31 -5.33 -7.98 3.00
CA LEU A 31 -6.21 -6.92 2.51
C LEU A 31 -6.31 -6.96 0.98
N ARG A 32 -5.17 -7.06 0.30
CA ARG A 32 -5.11 -7.14 -1.17
C ARG A 32 -5.86 -8.36 -1.70
N SER A 33 -5.73 -9.50 -1.02
CA SER A 33 -6.47 -10.72 -1.36
C SER A 33 -7.97 -10.52 -1.21
N ALA A 34 -8.43 -9.99 -0.08
CA ALA A 34 -9.84 -9.72 0.18
C ALA A 34 -10.46 -8.74 -0.83
N VAL A 35 -9.77 -7.64 -1.13
CA VAL A 35 -10.20 -6.67 -2.15
C VAL A 35 -10.27 -7.32 -3.54
N ARG A 36 -9.28 -8.15 -3.89
CA ARG A 36 -9.26 -8.84 -5.19
C ARG A 36 -10.44 -9.80 -5.33
N SER A 37 -10.78 -10.54 -4.27
CA SER A 37 -11.96 -11.42 -4.29
C SER A 37 -13.24 -10.62 -4.50
N LEU A 38 -13.44 -9.53 -3.77
CA LEU A 38 -14.62 -8.65 -3.95
C LEU A 38 -14.74 -8.10 -5.38
N LEU A 39 -13.64 -7.63 -5.96
CA LEU A 39 -13.63 -7.12 -7.33
C LEU A 39 -13.84 -8.25 -8.35
N THR A 40 -13.34 -9.45 -8.10
CA THR A 40 -13.58 -10.59 -9.00
C THR A 40 -15.06 -10.97 -9.00
N ASP A 41 -15.71 -10.93 -7.84
CA ASP A 41 -17.12 -11.27 -7.69
C ASP A 41 -18.05 -10.21 -8.31
N ARG A 42 -17.71 -8.93 -8.21
CA ARG A 42 -18.60 -7.81 -8.59
C ARG A 42 -18.22 -7.07 -9.86
N CYS A 43 -16.95 -7.12 -10.26
CA CYS A 43 -16.37 -6.31 -11.34
C CYS A 43 -15.76 -7.18 -12.45
N GLY A 44 -16.46 -8.25 -12.84
CA GLY A 44 -16.09 -9.03 -14.02
C GLY A 44 -16.03 -8.14 -15.29
N PRO A 45 -15.15 -8.43 -16.27
CA PRO A 45 -14.91 -7.56 -17.42
C PRO A 45 -16.18 -7.12 -18.18
N ALA A 46 -17.10 -8.06 -18.43
CA ALA A 46 -18.36 -7.76 -19.12
C ALA A 46 -19.29 -6.83 -18.30
N ALA A 47 -19.35 -7.02 -16.97
CA ALA A 47 -20.15 -6.19 -16.09
C ALA A 47 -19.61 -4.76 -16.00
N VAL A 48 -18.28 -4.61 -15.99
CA VAL A 48 -17.62 -3.30 -16.03
C VAL A 48 -17.90 -2.58 -17.34
N LEU A 49 -17.74 -3.26 -18.48
CA LEU A 49 -18.04 -2.66 -19.80
C LEU A 49 -19.50 -2.22 -19.90
N ALA A 50 -20.44 -3.07 -19.50
CA ALA A 50 -21.86 -2.71 -19.48
C ALA A 50 -22.15 -1.52 -18.56
N ARG A 51 -21.44 -1.37 -17.43
CA ARG A 51 -21.59 -0.25 -16.50
C ARG A 51 -21.12 1.07 -17.09
N ILE A 52 -19.94 1.09 -17.70
CA ILE A 52 -19.35 2.34 -18.22
C ILE A 52 -20.13 2.90 -19.42
N GLU A 53 -20.86 2.04 -20.13
CA GLU A 53 -21.80 2.44 -21.19
C GLU A 53 -23.08 3.08 -20.63
N THR A 54 -23.30 3.01 -19.30
CA THR A 54 -24.37 3.75 -18.63
C THR A 54 -23.91 5.13 -18.19
N GLY A 55 -24.88 6.04 -17.96
CA GLY A 55 -24.62 7.31 -17.28
C GLY A 55 -24.28 7.19 -15.77
N ARG A 56 -24.07 5.97 -15.24
CA ARG A 56 -23.70 5.71 -13.84
C ARG A 56 -22.45 4.82 -13.76
N PRO A 57 -21.26 5.41 -13.95
CA PRO A 57 -20.02 4.64 -14.05
C PRO A 57 -19.52 4.05 -12.71
N TYR A 58 -20.03 4.52 -11.57
CA TYR A 58 -19.66 4.04 -10.24
C TYR A 58 -20.73 3.12 -9.63
N ASP A 59 -20.30 2.15 -8.81
CA ASP A 59 -21.16 1.26 -8.03
C ASP A 59 -21.16 1.72 -6.55
N PRO A 60 -22.23 2.37 -6.06
CA PRO A 60 -22.34 2.81 -4.67
C PRO A 60 -22.25 1.65 -3.67
N ASP A 61 -22.79 0.47 -4.00
CA ASP A 61 -22.78 -0.68 -3.11
C ASP A 61 -21.37 -1.27 -2.98
N LEU A 62 -20.57 -1.20 -4.05
CA LEU A 62 -19.15 -1.55 -4.00
C LEU A 62 -18.40 -0.62 -3.03
N TRP A 63 -18.68 0.68 -3.07
CA TRP A 63 -18.07 1.65 -2.14
C TRP A 63 -18.50 1.41 -0.69
N THR A 64 -19.76 1.05 -0.45
CA THR A 64 -20.21 0.64 0.89
C THR A 64 -19.51 -0.64 1.35
N ALA A 65 -19.35 -1.64 0.48
CA ALA A 65 -18.66 -2.88 0.82
C ALA A 65 -17.19 -2.63 1.19
N LEU A 66 -16.48 -1.80 0.43
CA LEU A 66 -15.10 -1.43 0.72
C LEU A 66 -14.99 -0.59 2.01
N GLY A 67 -15.78 0.47 2.12
CA GLY A 67 -15.66 1.42 3.21
C GLY A 67 -16.20 0.91 4.54
N ALA A 68 -17.48 0.53 4.55
CA ALA A 68 -18.17 0.10 5.76
C ALA A 68 -18.01 -1.40 6.04
N GLY A 69 -17.93 -2.23 4.98
CA GLY A 69 -17.81 -3.68 5.12
C GLY A 69 -16.39 -4.14 5.48
N MET A 70 -15.38 -3.63 4.76
CA MET A 70 -13.97 -3.99 4.99
C MET A 70 -13.22 -3.01 5.89
N GLY A 71 -13.81 -1.85 6.20
CA GLY A 71 -13.10 -0.79 6.94
C GLY A 71 -11.98 -0.12 6.13
N ALA A 72 -11.98 -0.27 4.81
CA ALA A 72 -10.95 0.31 3.95
C ALA A 72 -11.11 1.83 3.77
N ALA A 73 -12.21 2.41 4.26
CA ALA A 73 -12.40 3.86 4.27
C ALA A 73 -11.45 4.51 5.29
N GLY A 74 -10.44 5.21 4.79
CA GLY A 74 -9.51 5.97 5.64
C GLY A 74 -8.33 5.17 6.16
N LEU A 75 -7.96 4.07 5.49
CA LEU A 75 -6.62 3.49 5.66
C LEU A 75 -5.58 4.60 5.48
N LEU A 76 -4.75 4.81 6.50
CA LEU A 76 -3.66 5.76 6.42
C LEU A 76 -2.70 5.27 5.34
N VAL A 77 -2.43 6.12 4.35
CA VAL A 77 -1.35 5.89 3.39
C VAL A 77 -0.10 6.51 4.01
N PRO A 78 0.90 5.71 4.44
CA PRO A 78 2.16 6.22 4.96
C PRO A 78 3.03 6.85 3.87
#